data_AF-A0A9P8JHZ1-F1
#
_entry.id   AF-A0A9P8JHZ1-F1
#
_cell.length_a   1.000
_cell.length_b   1.000
_cell.length_c   1.000
_cell.angle_alpha   90.00
_cell.angle_beta   90.00
_cell.angle_gamma   90.00
#
_symmetry.space_group_name_H-M   'P 1'
#
loop_
_entity.id
_entity.type
_entity.pdbx_description
1 polymer ?
#
loop_
_entity_poly.entity_id
_entity_poly.type
_entity_poly.pdbx_seq_one_letter_code
_entity_poly.pdbx_strand_id
1 'polypeptide(L)'
;MNDTATVVVSAALKCLIMLLPHIPATVASQLPRLFLVYSRCLCWEKFSASSTKAQRDLVTDDRVRRGSDSDADTDHEDDSDPTWQTLRALPDMPESSAPELLHYFTYLYGLYPLNFMSYVRKPRKYLKNIDFPGADEFDLDQTVIRSRTEQFQRVHFLHPSFFLTTVEEELSENRWLKAEPSEVIAECHGLYAGEHPIFKNPAPPPTTKLPAVPNFLAPSSEPSHLDSPTLPRHPPESPVEPAADTASSKDLSYLQRELMLLRNELTFERYLKQQHVAAIGQLKRNHIKAVTVEAETATLINANRALQKKLSDSNKFNEKMQKETQARRTHTKQSEEQLMAKIRALKSELADQENLQ
;
A
#
# COMPACT_ATOMS: atom_id res chain seq x y z
N MET A 1 -10.26 -7.64 21.26
CA MET A 1 -11.40 -8.50 20.83
C MET A 1 -12.61 -8.35 21.74
N ASN A 2 -12.48 -7.75 22.93
CA ASN A 2 -13.52 -7.86 23.97
C ASN A 2 -14.36 -6.58 24.11
N ASP A 3 -13.77 -5.40 23.83
CA ASP A 3 -14.47 -4.12 23.97
C ASP A 3 -15.63 -3.95 22.98
N THR A 4 -16.68 -3.27 23.45
CA THR A 4 -17.91 -2.96 22.68
C THR A 4 -18.07 -1.46 22.42
N ALA A 5 -17.25 -0.61 23.04
CA ALA A 5 -17.22 0.82 22.73
C ALA A 5 -16.62 1.09 21.34
N THR A 6 -17.43 1.60 20.40
CA THR A 6 -17.02 1.88 19.01
C THR A 6 -15.80 2.79 18.92
N VAL A 7 -15.68 3.80 19.80
CA VAL A 7 -14.54 4.74 19.82
C VAL A 7 -13.24 4.02 20.18
N VAL A 8 -13.28 3.15 21.18
CA VAL A 8 -12.12 2.36 21.63
C VAL A 8 -11.67 1.40 20.54
N VAL A 9 -12.61 0.65 19.95
CA VAL A 9 -12.30 -0.28 18.86
C VAL A 9 -11.80 0.45 17.62
N SER A 10 -12.36 1.62 17.28
CA SER A 10 -11.88 2.43 16.16
C SER A 10 -10.48 3.00 16.40
N ALA A 11 -10.17 3.42 17.63
CA ALA A 11 -8.84 3.87 18.00
C ALA A 11 -7.83 2.72 17.95
N ALA A 12 -8.16 1.57 18.53
CA ALA A 12 -7.33 0.37 18.49
C ALA A 12 -7.09 -0.11 17.05
N LEU A 13 -8.11 -0.10 16.20
CA LEU A 13 -7.98 -0.45 14.79
C LEU A 13 -7.06 0.52 14.05
N LYS A 14 -7.14 1.83 14.31
CA LYS A 14 -6.22 2.83 13.75
C LYS A 14 -4.77 2.59 14.20
N CYS A 15 -4.55 2.33 15.49
CA CYS A 15 -3.23 1.98 16.00
C CYS A 15 -2.70 0.72 15.31
N LEU A 16 -3.53 -0.31 15.15
CA LEU A 16 -3.17 -1.53 14.46
C LEU A 16 -2.79 -1.27 12.99
N ILE A 17 -3.60 -0.50 12.26
CA ILE A 17 -3.32 -0.08 10.88
C ILE A 17 -1.98 0.67 10.80
N MET A 18 -1.69 1.54 11.77
CA MET A 18 -0.42 2.28 11.82
C MET A 18 0.77 1.37 12.15
N LEU A 19 0.58 0.30 12.94
CA LEU A 19 1.65 -0.60 13.34
C LEU A 19 1.99 -1.66 12.28
N LEU A 20 1.00 -2.17 11.54
CA LEU A 20 1.18 -3.26 10.58
C LEU A 20 2.39 -3.09 9.62
N PRO A 21 2.66 -1.90 9.05
CA PRO A 21 3.82 -1.69 8.18
C PRO A 21 5.18 -1.82 8.88
N HIS A 22 5.22 -1.66 10.21
CA HIS A 22 6.45 -1.67 10.99
C HIS A 22 6.78 -3.06 11.55
N ILE A 23 5.83 -4.00 11.52
CA ILE A 23 6.01 -5.34 12.07
C ILE A 23 5.67 -6.48 11.08
N PRO A 24 5.85 -6.32 9.75
CA PRO A 24 5.30 -7.24 8.76
C PRO A 24 5.84 -8.68 8.87
N ALA A 25 7.06 -8.85 9.41
CA ALA A 25 7.69 -10.16 9.63
C ALA A 25 7.06 -10.95 10.80
N THR A 26 6.47 -10.27 11.79
CA THR A 26 5.86 -10.93 12.97
C THR A 26 4.38 -11.24 12.78
N VAL A 27 3.76 -10.54 11.82
CA VAL A 27 2.31 -10.61 11.53
C VAL A 27 1.85 -12.01 11.14
N ALA A 28 2.69 -12.81 10.47
CA ALA A 28 2.35 -14.17 10.05
C ALA A 28 1.86 -15.06 11.22
N SER A 29 2.49 -14.93 12.40
CA SER A 29 2.12 -15.71 13.58
C SER A 29 0.77 -15.32 14.20
N GLN A 30 0.33 -14.08 13.97
CA GLN A 30 -0.91 -13.52 14.54
C GLN A 30 -2.02 -13.39 13.49
N LEU A 31 -1.78 -13.86 12.26
CA LEU A 31 -2.68 -13.71 11.12
C LEU A 31 -4.13 -14.15 11.40
N PRO A 32 -4.38 -15.31 12.05
CA PRO A 32 -5.74 -15.75 12.34
C PRO A 32 -6.48 -14.78 13.26
N ARG A 33 -5.79 -14.20 14.24
CA ARG A 33 -6.36 -13.19 15.16
C ARG A 33 -6.67 -11.89 14.41
N LEU A 34 -5.81 -11.47 13.49
CA LEU A 34 -6.06 -10.30 12.66
C LEU A 34 -7.28 -10.48 11.75
N PHE A 35 -7.46 -11.69 11.21
CA PHE A 35 -8.63 -12.04 10.40
C PHE A 35 -9.93 -12.07 11.22
N LEU A 36 -9.87 -12.57 12.46
CA LEU A 36 -10.99 -12.49 13.39
C LEU A 36 -11.35 -11.04 13.75
N VAL A 37 -10.35 -10.18 13.98
CA VAL A 37 -10.58 -8.73 14.17
C VAL A 37 -11.25 -8.12 12.94
N TYR A 38 -10.83 -8.51 11.73
CA TYR A 38 -11.46 -8.06 10.48
C TYR A 38 -12.94 -8.44 10.44
N SER A 39 -13.27 -9.72 10.65
CA SER A 39 -14.65 -10.19 10.66
C SER A 39 -15.49 -9.55 11.76
N ARG A 40 -14.92 -9.33 12.95
CA ARG A 40 -15.58 -8.64 14.07
C ARG A 40 -15.98 -7.22 13.68
N CYS A 41 -15.05 -6.44 13.14
CA CYS A 41 -15.35 -5.08 12.69
C CYS A 41 -16.29 -5.07 11.47
N LEU A 42 -16.18 -6.06 10.59
CA LEU A 42 -17.01 -6.15 9.39
C LEU A 42 -18.49 -6.44 9.72
N CYS A 43 -18.73 -7.13 10.83
CA CYS A 43 -20.04 -7.48 11.36
C CYS A 43 -20.30 -6.74 12.70
N TRP A 44 -19.90 -5.46 12.78
CA TRP A 44 -19.95 -4.68 14.01
C TRP A 44 -21.35 -4.58 14.62
N GLU A 45 -22.40 -4.75 13.82
CA GLU A 45 -23.80 -4.76 14.28
C GLU A 45 -24.06 -5.80 15.37
N LYS A 46 -23.30 -6.91 15.41
CA LYS A 46 -23.38 -7.90 16.50
C LYS A 46 -23.04 -7.31 17.86
N PHE A 47 -22.10 -6.37 17.90
CA PHE A 47 -21.46 -5.86 19.11
C PHE A 47 -21.88 -4.44 19.46
N SER A 48 -22.52 -3.73 18.53
CA SER A 48 -22.98 -2.36 18.71
C SER A 48 -24.22 -2.31 19.59
N ALA A 49 -24.20 -1.50 20.64
CA ALA A 49 -25.35 -1.32 21.53
C ALA A 49 -26.55 -0.66 20.81
N SER A 50 -26.29 0.22 19.84
CA SER A 50 -27.31 0.82 18.96
C SER A 50 -27.97 -0.13 17.96
N SER A 51 -27.48 -1.36 17.78
CA SER A 51 -28.00 -2.24 16.72
C SER A 51 -29.32 -2.91 17.12
N THR A 52 -30.32 -2.76 16.25
CA THR A 52 -31.60 -3.46 16.36
C THR A 52 -31.42 -4.98 16.24
N LYS A 53 -32.39 -5.76 16.75
CA LYS A 53 -32.37 -7.22 16.64
C LYS A 53 -32.29 -7.68 15.18
N ALA A 54 -33.06 -7.06 14.29
CA ALA A 54 -33.03 -7.36 12.85
C ALA A 54 -31.64 -7.12 12.23
N GLN A 55 -30.94 -6.05 12.60
CA GLN A 55 -29.58 -5.79 12.13
C GLN A 55 -28.56 -6.83 12.64
N ARG A 56 -28.71 -7.29 13.87
CA ARG A 56 -27.89 -8.37 14.44
C ARG A 56 -28.14 -9.70 13.75
N ASP A 57 -29.40 -10.01 13.46
CA ASP A 57 -29.78 -11.26 12.79
C ASP A 57 -29.22 -11.33 11.36
N LEU A 58 -29.14 -10.21 10.64
CA LEU A 58 -28.57 -10.15 9.27
C LEU A 58 -27.10 -10.56 9.15
N VAL A 59 -26.35 -10.52 10.26
CA VAL A 59 -24.92 -10.83 10.27
C VAL A 59 -24.60 -12.10 11.04
N THR A 60 -25.58 -12.69 11.71
CA THR A 60 -25.49 -13.89 12.58
C THR A 60 -25.72 -15.14 11.75
N ASP A 61 -24.89 -16.18 11.93
CA ASP A 61 -25.09 -17.44 11.21
C ASP A 61 -26.19 -18.27 11.90
N ASP A 62 -27.37 -18.31 11.28
CA ASP A 62 -28.52 -19.08 11.73
C ASP A 62 -28.23 -20.59 11.93
N ARG A 63 -27.17 -21.12 11.31
CA ARG A 63 -26.77 -22.52 11.48
C ARG A 63 -26.14 -22.80 12.84
N VAL A 64 -25.61 -21.78 13.51
CA VAL A 64 -25.07 -21.88 14.88
C VAL A 64 -26.21 -21.75 15.89
N ARG A 65 -27.19 -20.88 15.62
CA ARG A 65 -28.38 -20.71 16.48
C ARG A 65 -29.17 -22.00 16.74
N ARG A 66 -29.28 -22.89 15.75
CA ARG A 66 -30.03 -24.15 15.91
C ARG A 66 -29.41 -25.16 16.89
N GLY A 67 -28.20 -24.93 17.39
CA GLY A 67 -27.58 -25.77 18.41
C GLY A 67 -27.87 -25.34 19.85
N SER A 68 -28.41 -24.14 20.06
CA SER A 68 -28.55 -23.52 21.38
C SER A 68 -29.87 -22.75 21.49
N ASP A 69 -30.99 -23.47 21.53
CA ASP A 69 -32.31 -22.92 21.89
C ASP A 69 -32.38 -22.63 23.40
N SER A 70 -31.56 -21.67 23.86
CA SER A 70 -31.73 -21.05 25.17
C SER A 70 -31.56 -19.54 25.03
N ASP A 71 -32.70 -18.86 24.91
CA ASP A 71 -32.81 -17.44 25.24
C ASP A 71 -32.37 -17.23 26.70
N ALA A 72 -31.13 -16.80 26.91
CA ALA A 72 -30.70 -16.01 28.07
C ALA A 72 -29.25 -15.58 27.85
N ASP A 73 -29.02 -14.27 27.95
CA ASP A 73 -27.76 -13.60 28.28
C ASP A 73 -26.60 -14.54 28.66
N THR A 74 -25.96 -15.15 27.66
CA THR A 74 -24.69 -15.83 27.88
C THR A 74 -23.63 -14.77 27.70
N ASP A 75 -23.35 -14.05 28.79
CA ASP A 75 -22.02 -13.51 29.01
C ASP A 75 -21.07 -14.69 28.76
N HIS A 76 -20.49 -14.74 27.55
CA HIS A 76 -19.38 -15.63 27.27
C HIS A 76 -18.24 -15.16 28.17
N GLU A 77 -18.19 -15.72 29.39
CA GLU A 77 -16.99 -15.78 30.22
C GLU A 77 -15.96 -16.65 29.49
N ASP A 78 -15.42 -16.09 28.40
CA ASP A 78 -14.41 -16.72 27.56
C ASP A 78 -13.05 -16.18 28.02
N ASP A 79 -12.23 -17.10 28.56
CA ASP A 79 -10.78 -17.03 28.85
C ASP A 79 -10.20 -15.60 28.99
N SER A 80 -10.84 -14.81 29.85
CA SER A 80 -10.48 -13.41 30.02
C SER A 80 -9.37 -13.34 31.05
N ASP A 81 -8.28 -12.65 30.70
CA ASP A 81 -7.35 -12.14 31.71
C ASP A 81 -8.19 -11.45 32.79
N PRO A 82 -8.21 -11.95 34.04
CA PRO A 82 -9.12 -11.45 35.07
C PRO A 82 -8.90 -9.97 35.40
N THR A 83 -7.85 -9.36 34.86
CA THR A 83 -7.54 -7.93 34.96
C THR A 83 -8.16 -7.07 33.84
N TRP A 84 -8.69 -7.65 32.75
CA TRP A 84 -9.22 -6.87 31.63
C TRP A 84 -10.60 -6.31 31.93
N GLN A 85 -10.67 -4.99 32.17
CA GLN A 85 -11.94 -4.29 32.33
C GLN A 85 -12.52 -3.91 30.95
N THR A 86 -13.52 -4.67 30.49
CA THR A 86 -14.19 -4.44 29.21
C THR A 86 -14.88 -3.07 29.18
N LEU A 87 -14.49 -2.21 28.23
CA LEU A 87 -15.11 -0.90 28.05
C LEU A 87 -16.39 -1.03 27.21
N ARG A 88 -17.53 -0.83 27.86
CA ARG A 88 -18.87 -0.82 27.24
C ARG A 88 -19.17 0.55 26.63
N ALA A 89 -19.99 0.56 25.58
CA ALA A 89 -20.48 1.81 24.99
C ALA A 89 -21.23 2.65 26.03
N LEU A 90 -20.89 3.94 26.13
CA LEU A 90 -21.53 4.85 27.08
C LEU A 90 -22.85 5.38 26.49
N PRO A 91 -23.98 5.34 27.22
CA PRO A 91 -25.32 5.64 26.67
C PRO A 91 -25.47 7.04 26.03
N ASP A 92 -24.71 8.03 26.51
CA ASP A 92 -24.90 9.44 26.14
C ASP A 92 -23.87 9.97 25.13
N MET A 93 -23.01 9.11 24.58
CA MET A 93 -22.08 9.51 23.53
C MET A 93 -22.68 9.25 22.15
N PRO A 94 -22.58 10.19 21.19
CA PRO A 94 -23.03 9.93 19.83
C PRO A 94 -22.25 8.73 19.28
N GLU A 95 -22.93 7.59 19.13
CA GLU A 95 -22.29 6.39 18.60
C GLU A 95 -21.77 6.69 17.19
N SER A 96 -20.44 6.63 17.05
CA SER A 96 -19.78 6.79 15.76
C SER A 96 -20.22 5.67 14.81
N SER A 97 -20.20 5.94 13.50
CA SER A 97 -20.37 4.91 12.48
C SER A 97 -19.41 3.74 12.69
N ALA A 98 -19.74 2.57 12.16
CA ALA A 98 -18.91 1.37 12.24
C ALA A 98 -17.42 1.67 11.89
N PRO A 99 -16.46 0.98 12.51
CA PRO A 99 -15.04 1.21 12.27
C PRO A 99 -14.68 1.15 10.78
N GLU A 100 -13.91 2.13 10.29
CA GLU A 100 -13.51 2.18 8.87
C GLU A 100 -12.51 1.05 8.56
N LEU A 101 -12.93 0.10 7.72
CA LEU A 101 -12.16 -1.11 7.44
C LEU A 101 -11.30 -1.05 6.18
N LEU A 102 -11.48 -0.04 5.33
CA LEU A 102 -10.83 0.01 4.01
C LEU A 102 -9.31 -0.15 4.14
N HIS A 103 -8.68 0.66 4.97
CA HIS A 103 -7.23 0.63 5.18
C HIS A 103 -6.76 -0.68 5.84
N TYR A 104 -7.56 -1.23 6.76
CA TYR A 104 -7.24 -2.52 7.37
C TYR A 104 -7.29 -3.66 6.34
N PHE A 105 -8.31 -3.66 5.47
CA PHE A 105 -8.38 -4.56 4.33
C PHE A 105 -7.17 -4.38 3.41
N THR A 106 -6.79 -3.15 3.07
CA THR A 106 -5.64 -2.85 2.20
C THR A 106 -4.36 -3.49 2.72
N TYR A 107 -4.10 -3.42 4.03
CA TYR A 107 -2.92 -4.04 4.61
C TYR A 107 -3.02 -5.57 4.69
N LEU A 108 -4.14 -6.14 5.14
CA LEU A 108 -4.29 -7.60 5.18
C LEU A 108 -4.16 -8.21 3.78
N TYR A 109 -4.75 -7.57 2.78
CA TYR A 109 -4.69 -7.99 1.38
C TYR A 109 -3.32 -7.73 0.73
N GLY A 110 -2.64 -6.63 1.04
CA GLY A 110 -1.31 -6.35 0.51
C GLY A 110 -0.21 -7.21 1.13
N LEU A 111 -0.36 -7.57 2.41
CA LEU A 111 0.62 -8.40 3.11
C LEU A 111 0.44 -9.89 2.85
N TYR A 112 -0.80 -10.41 2.94
CA TYR A 112 -1.13 -11.84 2.87
C TYR A 112 -2.40 -12.10 2.04
N PRO A 113 -2.40 -11.75 0.74
CA PRO A 113 -3.57 -11.86 -0.14
C PRO A 113 -4.16 -13.27 -0.21
N LEU A 114 -3.34 -14.32 -0.27
CA LEU A 114 -3.78 -15.70 -0.48
C LEU A 114 -4.45 -16.25 0.77
N ASN A 115 -3.78 -16.13 1.93
CA ASN A 115 -4.32 -16.54 3.21
C ASN A 115 -5.58 -15.74 3.56
N PHE A 116 -5.55 -14.41 3.37
CA PHE A 116 -6.69 -13.56 3.68
C PHE A 116 -7.90 -13.88 2.80
N MET A 117 -7.71 -14.09 1.50
CA MET A 117 -8.82 -14.46 0.61
C MET A 117 -9.30 -15.89 0.83
N SER A 118 -8.45 -16.80 1.29
CA SER A 118 -8.85 -18.14 1.74
C SER A 118 -9.78 -18.06 2.96
N TYR A 119 -9.40 -17.23 3.95
CA TYR A 119 -10.22 -16.94 5.11
C TYR A 119 -11.56 -16.30 4.74
N VAL A 120 -11.57 -15.20 3.98
CA VAL A 120 -12.80 -14.52 3.54
C VAL A 120 -13.74 -15.48 2.80
N ARG A 121 -13.19 -16.42 2.02
CA ARG A 121 -13.98 -17.42 1.29
C ARG A 121 -14.63 -18.45 2.21
N LYS A 122 -13.92 -18.98 3.21
CA LYS A 122 -14.40 -20.03 4.13
C LYS A 122 -13.77 -19.85 5.53
N PRO A 123 -14.27 -18.89 6.35
CA PRO A 123 -13.58 -18.47 7.57
C PRO A 123 -13.48 -19.58 8.61
N ARG A 124 -14.58 -20.30 8.90
CA ARG A 124 -14.55 -21.45 9.81
C ARG A 124 -13.63 -22.57 9.34
N LYS A 125 -13.68 -22.91 8.05
CA LYS A 125 -12.81 -23.97 7.50
C LYS A 125 -11.33 -23.55 7.59
N TYR A 126 -11.03 -22.29 7.33
CA TYR A 126 -9.68 -21.76 7.48
C TYR A 126 -9.17 -21.92 8.91
N LEU A 127 -9.96 -21.51 9.91
CA LEU A 127 -9.60 -21.64 11.34
C LEU A 127 -9.44 -23.11 11.78
N LYS A 128 -10.30 -24.01 11.31
CA LYS A 128 -10.16 -25.46 11.57
C LYS A 128 -8.90 -26.05 10.96
N ASN A 129 -8.57 -25.64 9.74
CA ASN A 129 -7.39 -26.17 9.04
C ASN A 129 -6.07 -25.81 9.73
N ILE A 130 -6.04 -24.74 10.52
CA ILE A 130 -4.87 -24.28 11.28
C ILE A 130 -4.97 -24.61 12.77
N ASP A 131 -5.94 -25.44 13.16
CA ASP A 131 -6.22 -25.84 14.54
C ASP A 131 -6.35 -24.66 15.52
N PHE A 132 -7.03 -23.58 15.10
CA PHE A 132 -7.21 -22.40 15.95
C PHE A 132 -8.12 -22.72 17.16
N PRO A 133 -7.73 -22.35 18.39
CA PRO A 133 -8.56 -22.56 19.59
C PRO A 133 -9.94 -21.91 19.46
N GLY A 134 -11.01 -22.62 19.81
CA GLY A 134 -12.37 -22.08 19.71
C GLY A 134 -12.87 -21.85 18.28
N ALA A 135 -12.25 -22.46 17.25
CA ALA A 135 -12.63 -22.28 15.84
C ALA A 135 -14.14 -22.51 15.54
N ASP A 136 -14.80 -23.36 16.33
CA ASP A 136 -16.23 -23.68 16.21
C ASP A 136 -17.16 -22.70 16.95
N GLU A 137 -16.62 -21.93 17.90
CA GLU A 137 -17.38 -21.02 18.75
C GLU A 137 -17.63 -19.67 18.07
N PHE A 138 -16.79 -19.30 17.10
CA PHE A 138 -16.94 -18.05 16.37
C PHE A 138 -18.15 -18.07 15.41
N ASP A 139 -19.07 -17.16 15.68
CA ASP A 139 -20.21 -16.86 14.80
C ASP A 139 -19.77 -16.05 13.55
N LEU A 140 -19.26 -16.78 12.56
CA LEU A 140 -18.75 -16.26 11.29
C LEU A 140 -19.63 -16.68 10.11
N ASP A 141 -20.59 -15.81 9.74
CA ASP A 141 -21.39 -16.02 8.53
C ASP A 141 -20.53 -15.78 7.27
N GLN A 142 -20.20 -16.88 6.59
CA GLN A 142 -19.40 -16.88 5.36
C GLN A 142 -20.00 -16.03 4.25
N THR A 143 -21.33 -16.02 4.09
CA THR A 143 -22.01 -15.30 3.01
C THR A 143 -21.96 -13.80 3.23
N VAL A 144 -22.19 -13.37 4.46
CA VAL A 144 -22.13 -11.97 4.89
C VAL A 144 -20.71 -11.44 4.78
N ILE A 145 -19.72 -12.18 5.31
CA ILE A 145 -18.31 -11.78 5.24
C ILE A 145 -17.88 -11.60 3.78
N ARG A 146 -18.21 -12.54 2.89
CA ARG A 146 -17.88 -12.43 1.47
C ARG A 146 -18.55 -11.22 0.82
N SER A 147 -19.86 -11.05 1.02
CA SER A 147 -20.66 -9.96 0.44
C SER A 147 -20.13 -8.58 0.86
N ARG A 148 -19.89 -8.38 2.15
CA ARG A 148 -19.39 -7.10 2.69
C ARG A 148 -17.93 -6.85 2.33
N THR A 149 -17.14 -7.90 2.11
CA THR A 149 -15.74 -7.76 1.65
C THR A 149 -15.64 -7.37 0.18
N GLU A 150 -16.65 -7.73 -0.64
CA GLU A 150 -16.67 -7.47 -2.08
C GLU A 150 -16.47 -5.99 -2.43
N GLN A 151 -17.04 -5.08 -1.62
CA GLN A 151 -16.88 -3.63 -1.83
C GLN A 151 -15.41 -3.19 -1.80
N PHE A 152 -14.59 -3.84 -0.97
CA PHE A 152 -13.16 -3.54 -0.88
C PHE A 152 -12.40 -4.23 -2.01
N GLN A 153 -12.79 -5.44 -2.39
CA GLN A 153 -12.18 -6.15 -3.53
C GLN A 153 -12.35 -5.36 -4.84
N ARG A 154 -13.53 -4.76 -5.08
CA ARG A 154 -13.83 -3.98 -6.29
C ARG A 154 -12.94 -2.75 -6.47
N VAL A 155 -12.35 -2.26 -5.39
CA VAL A 155 -11.48 -1.07 -5.40
C VAL A 155 -10.00 -1.44 -5.24
N HIS A 156 -9.62 -2.72 -5.30
CA HIS A 156 -8.23 -3.16 -5.31
C HIS A 156 -7.90 -3.96 -6.58
N PHE A 157 -6.69 -3.78 -7.10
CA PHE A 157 -6.13 -4.60 -8.15
C PHE A 157 -5.88 -6.04 -7.67
N LEU A 158 -5.83 -6.97 -8.62
CA LEU A 158 -5.46 -8.34 -8.35
C LEU A 158 -4.00 -8.40 -7.89
N HIS A 159 -3.75 -9.02 -6.73
CA HIS A 159 -2.42 -9.09 -6.16
C HIS A 159 -1.50 -10.02 -6.99
N PRO A 160 -0.25 -9.63 -7.33
CA PRO A 160 0.66 -10.46 -8.12
C PRO A 160 0.94 -11.85 -7.53
N SER A 161 1.01 -11.99 -6.21
CA SER A 161 1.18 -13.29 -5.50
C SER A 161 0.21 -14.38 -5.94
N PHE A 162 -1.01 -14.05 -6.42
CA PHE A 162 -1.93 -15.06 -6.95
C PHE A 162 -1.38 -15.87 -8.14
N PHE A 163 -0.38 -15.33 -8.84
CA PHE A 163 0.25 -15.99 -9.99
C PHE A 163 1.62 -16.58 -9.66
N LEU A 164 2.21 -16.20 -8.52
CA LEU A 164 3.62 -16.44 -8.23
C LEU A 164 3.85 -17.40 -7.07
N THR A 165 2.93 -17.44 -6.10
CA THR A 165 3.16 -18.11 -4.82
C THR A 165 1.93 -18.91 -4.40
N THR A 166 2.14 -19.90 -3.52
CA THR A 166 1.05 -20.71 -2.93
C THR A 166 0.67 -20.19 -1.54
N VAL A 167 -0.46 -20.68 -1.01
CA VAL A 167 -0.99 -20.25 0.30
C VAL A 167 -0.01 -20.58 1.43
N GLU A 168 0.65 -21.73 1.32
CA GLU A 168 1.63 -22.23 2.27
C GLU A 168 2.97 -21.49 2.15
N GLU A 169 3.43 -21.24 0.93
CA GLU A 169 4.68 -20.50 0.67
C GLU A 169 4.59 -19.07 1.18
N GLU A 170 3.43 -18.40 1.01
CA GLU A 170 3.20 -17.02 1.46
C GLU A 170 3.52 -16.81 2.95
N LEU A 171 3.29 -17.81 3.80
CA LEU A 171 3.56 -17.73 5.24
C LEU A 171 5.05 -17.91 5.59
N SER A 172 5.80 -18.58 4.71
CA SER A 172 7.24 -18.84 4.87
C SER A 172 8.12 -17.82 4.15
N GLU A 173 7.51 -16.91 3.38
CA GLU A 173 8.23 -15.91 2.61
C GLU A 173 8.91 -14.87 3.49
N ASN A 174 10.22 -14.80 3.36
CA ASN A 174 11.05 -13.80 4.05
C ASN A 174 11.02 -12.42 3.37
N ARG A 175 10.03 -12.14 2.51
CA ARG A 175 9.91 -10.92 1.69
C ARG A 175 10.01 -9.66 2.55
N TRP A 176 9.43 -9.71 3.73
CA TRP A 176 9.26 -8.54 4.60
C TRP A 176 10.38 -8.31 5.62
N LEU A 177 11.36 -9.22 5.76
CA LEU A 177 12.40 -9.08 6.79
C LEU A 177 13.32 -7.87 6.60
N LYS A 178 13.48 -7.39 5.36
CA LYS A 178 14.36 -6.27 5.01
C LYS A 178 13.60 -5.08 4.43
N ALA A 179 12.28 -5.16 4.35
CA ALA A 179 11.46 -4.11 3.78
C ALA A 179 11.34 -2.95 4.76
N GLU A 180 11.59 -1.74 4.29
CA GLU A 180 11.33 -0.55 5.08
C GLU A 180 9.80 -0.31 5.18
N PRO A 181 9.27 0.23 6.29
CA PRO A 181 7.83 0.45 6.44
C PRO A 181 7.21 1.26 5.29
N SER A 182 7.96 2.20 4.71
CA SER A 182 7.52 2.99 3.56
C SER A 182 7.35 2.18 2.28
N GLU A 183 8.13 1.11 2.10
CA GLU A 183 7.99 0.17 0.98
C GLU A 183 6.75 -0.69 1.19
N VAL A 184 6.54 -1.21 2.40
CA VAL A 184 5.35 -1.98 2.76
C VAL A 184 4.07 -1.17 2.49
N ILE A 185 4.04 0.08 2.94
CA ILE A 185 2.91 1.00 2.71
C ILE A 185 2.71 1.19 1.20
N ALA A 186 3.78 1.47 0.45
CA ALA A 186 3.69 1.74 -0.98
C ALA A 186 3.20 0.53 -1.78
N GLU A 187 3.62 -0.69 -1.42
CA GLU A 187 3.14 -1.92 -2.05
C GLU A 187 1.67 -2.17 -1.73
N CYS A 188 1.28 -2.09 -0.45
CA CYS A 188 -0.10 -2.34 -0.03
C CYS A 188 -1.06 -1.31 -0.65
N HIS A 189 -0.75 -0.02 -0.56
CA HIS A 189 -1.57 1.05 -1.13
C HIS A 189 -1.49 1.12 -2.65
N GLY A 190 -0.42 0.63 -3.28
CA GLY A 190 -0.31 0.54 -4.73
C GLY A 190 -1.34 -0.39 -5.37
N LEU A 191 -1.89 -1.32 -4.59
CA LEU A 191 -2.99 -2.20 -5.01
C LEU A 191 -4.35 -1.50 -4.98
N TYR A 192 -4.50 -0.37 -4.30
CA TYR A 192 -5.77 0.32 -4.20
C TYR A 192 -6.01 1.17 -5.45
N ALA A 193 -7.09 0.86 -6.18
CA ALA A 193 -7.51 1.51 -7.42
C ALA A 193 -8.61 2.56 -7.21
N GLY A 194 -9.22 2.61 -6.01
CA GLY A 194 -10.26 3.58 -5.70
C GLY A 194 -9.70 4.99 -5.52
N GLU A 195 -10.55 6.00 -5.75
CA GLU A 195 -10.32 7.31 -5.16
C GLU A 195 -10.46 7.15 -3.65
N HIS A 196 -9.41 7.40 -2.86
CA HIS A 196 -9.58 7.35 -1.41
C HIS A 196 -10.78 8.23 -1.03
N PRO A 197 -11.67 7.81 -0.12
CA PRO A 197 -12.68 8.71 0.46
C PRO A 197 -12.07 9.93 1.17
N ILE A 198 -10.74 9.95 1.33
CA ILE A 198 -9.94 11.08 1.81
C ILE A 198 -9.83 12.21 0.76
N PHE A 199 -10.04 11.92 -0.53
CA PHE A 199 -9.85 12.85 -1.64
C PHE A 199 -11.16 13.12 -2.39
N LYS A 200 -12.04 13.91 -1.79
CA LYS A 200 -12.88 14.79 -2.63
C LYS A 200 -11.93 15.72 -3.39
N ASN A 201 -12.15 15.83 -4.70
CA ASN A 201 -11.46 16.68 -5.67
C ASN A 201 -10.77 17.91 -5.04
N PRO A 202 -9.54 18.26 -5.48
CA PRO A 202 -8.96 19.54 -5.12
C PRO A 202 -9.92 20.61 -5.62
N ALA A 203 -10.62 21.28 -4.71
CA ALA A 203 -11.16 22.58 -5.04
C ALA A 203 -9.97 23.39 -5.59
N PRO A 204 -10.13 24.10 -6.72
CA PRO A 204 -9.07 24.98 -7.20
C PRO A 204 -8.63 25.87 -6.04
N PRO A 205 -7.32 26.18 -5.92
CA PRO A 205 -6.82 27.03 -4.86
C PRO A 205 -7.69 28.29 -4.81
N PRO A 206 -8.18 28.72 -3.64
CA PRO A 206 -8.99 29.92 -3.57
C PRO A 206 -8.16 31.08 -4.14
N THR A 207 -8.55 31.57 -5.32
CA THR A 207 -7.94 32.74 -5.97
C THR A 207 -8.39 34.05 -5.32
N THR A 208 -9.18 33.96 -4.24
CA THR A 208 -9.62 35.10 -3.47
C THR A 208 -8.43 35.68 -2.72
N LYS A 209 -8.03 36.91 -3.07
CA LYS A 209 -7.05 37.68 -2.32
C LYS A 209 -7.38 37.59 -0.83
N LEU A 210 -6.38 37.23 -0.01
CA LEU A 210 -6.51 37.22 1.45
C LEU A 210 -7.11 38.56 1.91
N PRO A 211 -8.14 38.55 2.78
CA PRO A 211 -8.64 39.78 3.36
C PRO A 211 -7.50 40.50 4.07
N ALA A 212 -7.39 41.82 3.86
CA ALA A 212 -6.34 42.62 4.45
C ALA A 212 -6.38 42.47 5.98
N VAL A 213 -5.23 42.13 6.56
CA VAL A 213 -5.06 42.07 8.01
C VAL A 213 -5.38 43.45 8.57
N PRO A 214 -6.35 43.61 9.48
CA PRO A 214 -6.61 44.91 10.08
C PRO A 214 -5.37 45.33 10.88
N ASN A 215 -4.87 46.52 10.59
CA ASN A 215 -3.67 47.08 11.20
C ASN A 215 -4.01 47.50 12.64
N PHE A 216 -3.69 46.67 13.64
CA PHE A 216 -4.01 46.94 15.05
C PHE A 216 -2.90 47.65 15.84
N LEU A 217 -1.86 48.15 15.15
CA LEU A 217 -0.85 48.99 15.78
C LEU A 217 -1.13 50.46 15.44
N ALA A 218 -2.02 51.08 16.22
CA ALA A 218 -2.05 52.53 16.39
C ALA A 218 -1.94 52.86 17.89
N PRO A 219 -1.19 53.91 18.26
CA PRO A 219 -0.70 54.10 19.63
C PRO A 219 -1.79 54.67 20.53
N SER A 220 -1.76 54.23 21.78
CA SER A 220 -2.49 54.78 22.92
C SER A 220 -2.34 56.30 23.02
N SER A 221 -3.45 57.04 22.97
CA SER A 221 -3.52 58.43 23.40
C SER A 221 -3.75 58.49 24.91
N GLU A 222 -2.76 59.02 25.63
CA GLU A 222 -2.75 59.39 27.04
C GLU A 222 -3.72 60.54 27.39
N PRO A 223 -3.99 60.80 28.69
CA PRO A 223 -5.16 61.52 29.19
C PRO A 223 -4.91 63.02 29.45
N SER A 224 -5.98 63.83 29.45
CA SER A 224 -5.92 65.24 29.89
C SER A 224 -7.11 65.63 30.80
N HIS A 225 -6.76 65.81 32.08
CA HIS A 225 -7.10 66.93 32.98
C HIS A 225 -8.56 67.40 33.23
N LEU A 226 -9.03 67.11 34.46
CA LEU A 226 -9.55 68.00 35.54
C LEU A 226 -10.41 69.25 35.20
N ASP A 227 -11.65 69.32 35.76
CA ASP A 227 -12.06 70.41 36.67
C ASP A 227 -13.39 70.14 37.47
N SER A 228 -13.26 70.01 38.80
CA SER A 228 -13.98 70.70 39.93
C SER A 228 -15.55 70.57 40.13
N PRO A 229 -16.15 70.95 41.30
CA PRO A 229 -16.77 69.98 42.25
C PRO A 229 -18.19 70.34 42.81
N THR A 230 -19.02 69.36 43.24
CA THR A 230 -20.06 69.59 44.28
C THR A 230 -20.65 68.29 44.88
N LEU A 231 -20.80 68.25 46.21
CA LEU A 231 -21.50 67.24 47.04
C LEU A 231 -22.99 67.66 47.29
N PRO A 232 -23.85 66.90 48.02
CA PRO A 232 -24.24 65.49 47.90
C PRO A 232 -25.79 65.29 47.99
N ARG A 233 -26.38 64.19 47.46
CA ARG A 233 -27.70 63.71 47.95
C ARG A 233 -28.01 62.23 47.65
N HIS A 234 -27.90 61.42 48.71
CA HIS A 234 -28.57 60.15 49.07
C HIS A 234 -28.70 58.94 48.07
N PRO A 235 -28.62 57.68 48.57
CA PRO A 235 -28.65 56.42 47.82
C PRO A 235 -30.07 55.76 47.90
N PRO A 236 -30.32 54.47 47.60
CA PRO A 236 -29.47 53.41 47.02
C PRO A 236 -30.10 52.67 45.81
N GLU A 237 -29.29 52.09 44.93
CA GLU A 237 -29.54 50.75 44.38
C GLU A 237 -28.34 50.27 43.55
N SER A 238 -27.81 49.12 43.94
CA SER A 238 -27.00 48.24 43.08
C SER A 238 -27.60 46.86 43.30
N PRO A 239 -27.70 46.00 42.27
CA PRO A 239 -26.49 45.35 41.78
C PRO A 239 -26.41 45.13 40.24
N VAL A 240 -25.17 45.27 39.75
CA VAL A 240 -24.48 44.30 38.86
C VAL A 240 -24.84 44.29 37.36
N GLU A 241 -23.88 44.81 36.58
CA GLU A 241 -23.32 44.36 35.29
C GLU A 241 -24.15 43.56 34.26
N PRO A 242 -23.86 43.80 32.97
CA PRO A 242 -23.64 42.71 32.01
C PRO A 242 -22.20 42.78 31.46
N ALA A 243 -21.20 42.37 32.23
CA ALA A 243 -19.82 42.19 31.74
C ALA A 243 -19.58 40.78 31.19
N ALA A 244 -20.45 39.80 31.51
CA ALA A 244 -20.30 38.41 31.13
C ALA A 244 -20.52 38.12 29.64
N ASP A 245 -21.36 38.90 28.95
CA ASP A 245 -21.71 38.66 27.54
C ASP A 245 -20.59 39.06 26.56
N THR A 246 -19.71 39.98 26.96
CA THR A 246 -18.58 40.38 26.10
C THR A 246 -17.36 39.49 26.28
N ALA A 247 -17.15 38.92 27.47
CA ALA A 247 -16.08 37.94 27.72
C ALA A 247 -16.36 36.61 27.01
N SER A 248 -17.59 36.10 27.10
CA SER A 248 -18.00 34.88 26.39
C SER A 248 -17.93 35.01 24.86
N SER A 249 -18.26 36.18 24.32
CA SER A 249 -18.13 36.50 22.89
C SER A 249 -16.67 36.60 22.43
N LYS A 250 -15.77 37.14 23.27
CA LYS A 250 -14.32 37.17 23.01
C LYS A 250 -13.71 35.77 23.06
N ASP A 251 -14.12 34.93 24.01
CA ASP A 251 -13.64 33.55 24.10
C ASP A 251 -14.17 32.68 22.95
N LEU A 252 -15.43 32.89 22.55
CA LEU A 252 -16.02 32.25 21.37
C LEU A 252 -15.27 32.64 20.08
N SER A 253 -14.99 33.93 19.89
CA SER A 253 -14.27 34.42 18.70
C SER A 253 -12.79 33.98 18.69
N TYR A 254 -12.15 33.90 19.86
CA TYR A 254 -10.82 33.33 20.02
C TYR A 254 -10.80 31.85 19.64
N LEU A 255 -11.72 31.05 20.18
CA LEU A 255 -11.80 29.62 19.88
C LEU A 255 -12.16 29.34 18.42
N GLN A 256 -13.04 30.15 17.83
CA GLN A 256 -13.38 30.07 16.41
C GLN A 256 -12.18 30.39 15.51
N ARG A 257 -11.32 31.34 15.92
CA ARG A 257 -10.06 31.65 15.24
C ARG A 257 -9.07 30.50 15.33
N GLU A 258 -8.87 29.93 16.51
CA GLU A 258 -8.00 28.76 16.70
C GLU A 258 -8.47 27.55 15.87
N LEU A 259 -9.77 27.25 15.89
CA LEU A 259 -10.34 26.19 15.05
C LEU A 259 -10.10 26.44 13.55
N MET A 260 -10.16 27.70 13.11
CA MET A 260 -9.89 28.05 11.72
C MET A 260 -8.40 27.89 11.37
N LEU A 261 -7.50 28.26 12.27
CA LEU A 261 -6.05 28.10 12.10
C LEU A 261 -5.66 26.62 12.06
N LEU A 262 -6.11 25.83 13.03
CA LEU A 262 -5.90 24.38 13.08
C LEU A 262 -6.44 23.68 11.83
N ARG A 263 -7.62 24.10 11.34
CA ARG A 263 -8.18 23.55 10.10
C ARG A 263 -7.33 23.91 8.89
N ASN A 264 -6.82 25.15 8.82
CA ASN A 264 -5.96 25.59 7.73
C ASN A 264 -4.63 24.82 7.74
N GLU A 265 -3.99 24.72 8.91
CA GLU A 265 -2.75 23.98 9.11
C GLU A 265 -2.92 22.50 8.74
N LEU A 266 -4.00 21.84 9.20
CA LEU A 266 -4.31 20.47 8.80
C LEU A 266 -4.52 20.34 7.29
N THR A 267 -5.15 21.33 6.66
CA THR A 267 -5.38 21.33 5.21
C THR A 267 -4.06 21.48 4.45
N PHE A 268 -3.17 22.36 4.93
CA PHE A 268 -1.84 22.57 4.36
C PHE A 268 -0.95 21.33 4.52
N GLU A 269 -0.94 20.73 5.70
CA GLU A 269 -0.23 19.47 5.97
C GLU A 269 -0.71 18.34 5.06
N ARG A 270 -2.03 18.21 4.86
CA ARG A 270 -2.60 17.23 3.92
C ARG A 270 -2.17 17.50 2.48
N TYR A 271 -2.21 18.77 2.06
CA TYR A 271 -1.78 19.18 0.72
C TYR A 271 -0.30 18.86 0.49
N LEU A 272 0.57 19.19 1.44
CA LEU A 272 2.00 18.94 1.33
C LEU A 272 2.30 17.44 1.25
N LYS A 273 1.64 16.63 2.09
CA LYS A 273 1.72 15.16 2.01
C LYS A 273 1.24 14.62 0.67
N GLN A 274 0.15 15.16 0.13
CA GLN A 274 -0.35 14.78 -1.21
C GLN A 274 0.68 15.09 -2.30
N GLN A 275 1.33 16.25 -2.24
CA GLN A 275 2.36 16.64 -3.19
C GLN A 275 3.59 15.72 -3.10
N HIS A 276 4.03 15.35 -1.89
CA HIS A 276 5.13 14.40 -1.71
C HIS A 276 4.81 13.01 -2.27
N VAL A 277 3.62 12.48 -2.00
CA VAL A 277 3.20 11.17 -2.54
C VAL A 277 3.15 11.21 -4.08
N ALA A 278 2.61 12.28 -4.66
CA ALA A 278 2.58 12.44 -6.11
C ALA A 278 3.99 12.49 -6.73
N ALA A 279 4.91 13.25 -6.11
CA ALA A 279 6.30 13.36 -6.54
C ALA A 279 7.04 12.02 -6.42
N ILE A 280 6.89 11.30 -5.30
CA ILE A 280 7.48 9.97 -5.11
C ILE A 280 6.93 8.98 -6.14
N GLY A 281 5.61 9.00 -6.39
CA GLY A 281 4.99 8.16 -7.41
C GLY A 281 5.52 8.45 -8.82
N GLN A 282 5.74 9.73 -9.17
CA GLN A 282 6.35 10.11 -10.44
C GLN A 282 7.81 9.67 -10.54
N LEU A 283 8.59 9.85 -9.48
CA LEU A 283 9.99 9.43 -9.43
C LEU A 283 10.12 7.91 -9.58
N LYS A 284 9.28 7.13 -8.88
CA LYS A 284 9.24 5.67 -9.01
C LYS A 284 8.88 5.23 -10.43
N ARG A 285 7.84 5.82 -11.04
CA ARG A 285 7.49 5.51 -12.45
C ARG A 285 8.63 5.83 -13.42
N ASN A 286 9.33 6.94 -13.21
CA ASN A 286 10.48 7.32 -14.02
C ASN A 286 11.66 6.35 -13.83
N HIS A 287 11.92 5.95 -12.58
CA HIS A 287 12.97 4.98 -12.26
C HIS A 287 12.70 3.62 -12.90
N ILE A 288 11.47 3.10 -12.79
CA ILE A 288 11.09 1.83 -13.43
C ILE A 288 11.31 1.91 -14.94
N LYS A 289 10.85 2.98 -15.59
CA LYS A 289 11.08 3.18 -17.04
C LYS A 289 12.56 3.25 -17.38
N ALA A 290 13.36 3.97 -16.59
CA ALA A 290 14.81 4.07 -16.81
C ALA A 290 15.51 2.71 -16.69
N VAL A 291 15.21 1.96 -15.62
CA VAL A 291 15.76 0.62 -15.40
C VAL A 291 15.38 -0.35 -16.53
N THR A 292 14.12 -0.29 -17.01
CA THR A 292 13.70 -1.12 -18.15
C THR A 292 14.49 -0.78 -19.42
N VAL A 293 14.64 0.51 -19.74
CA VAL A 293 15.44 0.94 -20.90
C VAL A 293 16.90 0.53 -20.75
N GLU A 294 17.49 0.68 -19.57
CA GLU A 294 18.86 0.22 -19.30
C GLU A 294 19.02 -1.29 -19.51
N ALA A 295 18.05 -2.10 -19.06
CA ALA A 295 18.06 -3.56 -19.29
C ALA A 295 17.97 -3.92 -20.78
N GLU A 296 17.13 -3.22 -21.55
CA GLU A 296 17.03 -3.40 -23.00
C GLU A 296 18.35 -3.01 -23.69
N THR A 297 18.96 -1.89 -23.32
CA THR A 297 20.24 -1.47 -23.89
C THR A 297 21.36 -2.45 -23.57
N ALA A 298 21.43 -2.99 -22.34
CA ALA A 298 22.41 -4.00 -21.97
C ALA A 298 22.23 -5.29 -22.80
N THR A 299 20.99 -5.69 -23.05
CA THR A 299 20.65 -6.83 -23.91
C THR A 299 21.11 -6.61 -25.35
N LEU A 300 20.83 -5.42 -25.92
CA LEU A 300 21.28 -5.04 -27.26
C LEU A 300 22.81 -4.99 -27.36
N ILE A 301 23.51 -4.46 -26.35
CA ILE A 301 24.98 -4.42 -26.30
C ILE A 301 25.55 -5.84 -26.32
N ASN A 302 24.98 -6.75 -25.54
CA ASN A 302 25.43 -8.14 -25.50
C ASN A 302 25.18 -8.85 -26.84
N ALA A 303 24.02 -8.64 -27.47
CA ALA A 303 23.73 -9.16 -28.80
C ALA A 303 24.71 -8.60 -29.85
N ASN A 304 25.01 -7.30 -29.82
CA ASN A 304 25.93 -6.66 -30.74
C ASN A 304 27.35 -7.23 -30.59
N ARG A 305 27.84 -7.41 -29.34
CA ARG A 305 29.12 -8.09 -29.07
C ARG A 305 29.15 -9.52 -29.61
N ALA A 306 28.08 -10.28 -29.44
CA ALA A 306 27.98 -11.64 -29.97
C ALA A 306 28.03 -11.67 -31.51
N LEU A 307 27.31 -10.74 -32.17
CA LEU A 307 27.33 -10.58 -33.62
C LEU A 307 28.71 -10.15 -34.13
N GLN A 308 29.36 -9.20 -33.47
CA GLN A 308 30.73 -8.78 -33.81
C GLN A 308 31.72 -9.94 -33.70
N LYS A 309 31.63 -10.76 -32.64
CA LYS A 309 32.44 -11.97 -32.49
C LYS A 309 32.20 -12.94 -33.65
N LYS A 310 30.93 -13.23 -33.97
CA LYS A 310 30.57 -14.11 -35.09
C LYS A 310 31.07 -13.59 -36.44
N LEU A 311 31.01 -12.28 -36.65
CA LEU A 311 31.52 -11.62 -37.85
C LEU A 311 33.04 -11.74 -37.95
N SER A 312 33.76 -11.52 -36.85
CA SER A 312 35.22 -11.70 -36.78
C SER A 312 35.63 -13.15 -37.07
N ASP A 313 34.96 -14.12 -36.45
CA ASP A 313 35.24 -15.54 -36.63
C ASP A 313 34.95 -15.99 -38.08
N SER A 314 33.84 -15.52 -38.66
CA SER A 314 33.49 -15.78 -40.07
C SER A 314 34.50 -15.18 -41.04
N ASN A 315 34.97 -13.95 -40.78
CA ASN A 315 36.01 -13.31 -41.59
C ASN A 315 37.33 -14.08 -41.53
N LYS A 316 37.78 -14.47 -40.32
CA LYS A 316 38.99 -15.30 -40.15
C LYS A 316 38.86 -16.65 -40.88
N PHE A 317 37.69 -17.27 -40.81
CA PHE A 317 37.42 -18.51 -41.53
C PHE A 317 37.50 -18.32 -43.05
N ASN A 318 36.88 -17.27 -43.58
CA ASN A 318 36.95 -16.93 -45.00
C ASN A 318 38.38 -16.64 -45.47
N GLU A 319 39.15 -15.86 -44.70
CA GLU A 319 40.57 -15.61 -45.01
C GLU A 319 41.39 -16.90 -45.04
N LYS A 320 41.17 -17.79 -44.07
CA LYS A 320 41.83 -19.11 -44.04
C LYS A 320 41.45 -19.94 -45.27
N MET A 321 40.17 -20.00 -45.61
CA MET A 321 39.67 -20.72 -46.79
C MET A 321 40.24 -20.15 -48.09
N GLN A 322 40.35 -18.83 -48.22
CA GLN A 322 40.95 -18.18 -49.39
C GLN A 322 42.44 -18.51 -49.50
N LYS A 323 43.19 -18.42 -48.40
CA LYS A 323 44.62 -18.79 -48.36
C LYS A 323 44.83 -20.25 -48.73
N GLU A 324 44.02 -21.16 -48.19
CA GLU A 324 44.10 -22.59 -48.53
C GLU A 324 43.75 -22.84 -50.00
N THR A 325 42.72 -22.19 -50.52
CA THR A 325 42.32 -22.29 -51.94
C THR A 325 43.45 -21.77 -52.85
N GLN A 326 44.09 -20.66 -52.49
CA GLN A 326 45.21 -20.11 -53.26
C GLN A 326 46.44 -21.01 -53.20
N ALA A 327 46.77 -21.56 -52.02
CA ALA A 327 47.85 -22.53 -51.86
C ALA A 327 47.62 -23.82 -52.66
N ARG A 328 46.38 -24.34 -52.66
CA ARG A 328 45.98 -25.47 -53.50
C ARG A 328 46.17 -25.16 -54.98
N ARG A 329 45.72 -23.98 -55.44
CA ARG A 329 45.90 -23.53 -56.83
C ARG A 329 47.37 -23.42 -57.21
N THR A 330 48.22 -22.86 -56.37
CA THR A 330 49.66 -22.75 -56.65
C THR A 330 50.33 -24.11 -56.67
N HIS A 331 49.99 -24.99 -55.73
CA HIS A 331 50.50 -26.37 -55.70
C HIS A 331 50.09 -27.16 -56.95
N THR A 332 48.82 -27.06 -57.39
CA THR A 332 48.36 -27.68 -58.63
C THR A 332 49.16 -27.17 -59.83
N LYS A 333 49.34 -25.84 -59.96
CA LYS A 333 50.15 -25.26 -61.05
C LYS A 333 51.60 -25.76 -61.03
N GLN A 334 52.23 -25.79 -59.85
CA GLN A 334 53.60 -26.31 -59.71
C GLN A 334 53.68 -27.79 -60.11
N SER A 335 52.70 -28.61 -59.71
CA SER A 335 52.62 -30.01 -60.11
C SER A 335 52.43 -30.19 -61.61
N GLU A 336 51.60 -29.35 -62.26
CA GLU A 336 51.40 -29.35 -63.70
C GLU A 336 52.69 -28.94 -64.44
N GLU A 337 53.38 -27.89 -63.99
CA GLU A 337 54.65 -27.45 -64.54
C GLU A 337 55.74 -28.53 -64.44
N GLN A 338 55.85 -29.21 -63.30
CA GLN A 338 56.76 -30.33 -63.11
C GLN A 338 56.45 -31.49 -64.04
N LEU A 339 55.17 -31.83 -64.22
CA LEU A 339 54.74 -32.87 -65.15
C LEU A 339 55.08 -32.49 -66.61
N MET A 340 54.81 -31.24 -67.01
CA MET A 340 55.15 -30.74 -68.33
C MET A 340 56.66 -30.71 -68.58
N ALA A 341 57.47 -30.39 -67.57
CA ALA A 341 58.92 -30.43 -67.65
C ALA A 341 59.43 -31.87 -67.85
N LYS A 342 58.89 -32.84 -67.09
CA LYS A 342 59.20 -34.27 -67.29
C LYS A 342 58.80 -34.77 -68.67
N ILE A 343 57.61 -34.40 -69.15
CA ILE A 343 57.15 -34.75 -70.51
C ILE A 343 58.10 -34.16 -71.56
N ARG A 344 58.55 -32.91 -71.40
CA ARG A 344 59.52 -32.30 -72.32
C ARG A 344 60.88 -33.01 -72.30
N ALA A 345 61.39 -33.36 -71.13
CA ALA A 345 62.64 -34.10 -70.99
C ALA A 345 62.57 -35.47 -71.67
N LEU A 346 61.53 -36.27 -71.38
CA LEU A 346 61.32 -37.57 -72.02
C LEU A 346 61.18 -37.48 -73.55
N LYS A 347 60.52 -36.43 -74.06
CA LYS A 347 60.44 -36.19 -75.51
C LYS A 347 61.80 -35.87 -76.13
N SER A 348 62.65 -35.10 -75.44
CA SER A 348 64.02 -34.83 -75.90
C SER A 348 64.85 -36.11 -75.93
N GLU A 349 64.81 -36.90 -74.86
CA GLU A 349 65.53 -38.19 -74.80
C GLU A 349 65.07 -39.14 -75.90
N LEU A 350 63.77 -39.20 -76.19
CA LEU A 350 63.23 -40.01 -77.30
C LEU A 350 63.74 -39.51 -78.67
N ALA A 351 63.77 -38.20 -78.89
CA ALA A 351 64.27 -37.61 -80.14
C ALA A 351 65.79 -37.81 -80.31
N ASP A 352 66.55 -37.76 -79.22
CA ASP A 352 67.98 -38.06 -79.23
C ASP A 352 68.22 -39.55 -79.54
N GLN A 353 67.39 -40.45 -79.01
CA GLN A 353 67.43 -41.89 -79.33
C GLN A 353 67.07 -42.19 -80.80
N GLU A 354 66.09 -41.49 -81.37
CA GLU A 354 65.73 -41.61 -82.78
C GLU A 354 66.85 -41.12 -83.73
N ASN A 355 67.69 -40.18 -83.31
CA ASN A 355 68.85 -39.70 -84.09
C ASN A 355 70.10 -40.60 -83.99
N LEU A 356 70.11 -41.57 -83.07
CA LEU A 356 71.22 -42.50 -82.80
C LEU A 356 71.01 -43.88 -83.43
N GLN A 357 69.88 -44.11 -84.12
CA GLN A 357 69.58 -45.27 -84.97
C GLN A 357 69.61 -44.86 -86.44
#